data_AF-A0A3B8I7C7-F1
#
_entry.id   AF-A0A3B8I7C7-F1
#
_cell.length_a   1.000
_cell.length_b   1.000
_cell.length_c   1.000
_cell.angle_alpha   90.00
_cell.angle_beta   90.00
_cell.angle_gamma   90.00
#
_symmetry.space_group_name_H-M   'P 1'
#
loop_
_entity.id
_entity.type
_entity.pdbx_description
1 polymer ?
#
loop_
_entity_poly.entity_id
_entity_poly.type
_entity_poly.pdbx_seq_one_letter_code
_entity_poly.pdbx_strand_id
1 'polypeptide(L)'
;MRKILRKLEQNIPLQDQEYEQLMDYIDQLRQSAPESYALFCQQYGVILYEHYSTYLPRFPAGMDELIEYLVRNPSAGKAIGALPASLSVFPPALHPYLMYMLHHDPLALQSLEIPEAIALSGNSSSLPEPRKQPVVCKFEDANINKETGLRAHFDRLSRFTFVSRLQSYRYLTRHKAAHDRIEVVNGQCLGGIFTNKEKSIYYYIFLTEDNLDKAHLACQTINSALYGSRKGS
;
A
#
# COMPACT_ATOMS: atom_id res chain seq x y z
N MET A 1 -13.19 21.33 -10.64
CA MET A 1 -11.87 21.06 -10.00
C MET A 1 -11.32 22.22 -9.16
N ARG A 2 -11.11 23.46 -9.69
CA ARG A 2 -10.51 24.59 -8.93
C ARG A 2 -11.10 24.83 -7.52
N LYS A 3 -12.42 24.74 -7.38
CA LYS A 3 -13.11 24.87 -6.07
C LYS A 3 -12.73 23.76 -5.09
N ILE A 4 -12.62 22.52 -5.56
CA ILE A 4 -12.26 21.34 -4.77
C ILE A 4 -10.80 21.46 -4.30
N LEU A 5 -9.88 21.81 -5.20
CA LEU A 5 -8.47 21.99 -4.84
C LEU A 5 -8.26 23.11 -3.81
N ARG A 6 -8.98 24.24 -3.98
CA ARG A 6 -8.95 25.32 -2.98
C ARG A 6 -9.47 24.86 -1.61
N LYS A 7 -10.48 23.99 -1.56
CA LYS A 7 -10.95 23.40 -0.30
C LYS A 7 -9.87 22.54 0.35
N LEU A 8 -9.16 21.71 -0.42
CA LEU A 8 -8.03 20.91 0.09
C LEU A 8 -6.95 21.81 0.70
N GLU A 9 -6.55 22.89 0.00
CA GLU A 9 -5.54 23.85 0.48
C GLU A 9 -5.97 24.57 1.76
N GLN A 10 -7.27 24.80 1.92
CA GLN A 10 -7.87 25.46 3.08
C GLN A 10 -8.26 24.46 4.19
N ASN A 11 -7.93 23.17 4.04
CA ASN A 11 -8.34 22.09 4.95
C ASN A 11 -9.87 22.00 5.19
N ILE A 12 -10.66 22.46 4.20
CA ILE A 12 -12.12 22.37 4.23
C ILE A 12 -12.53 20.96 3.78
N PRO A 13 -13.32 20.21 4.58
CA PRO A 13 -13.80 18.89 4.19
C PRO A 13 -14.58 18.89 2.87
N LEU A 14 -14.28 17.92 2.02
CA LEU A 14 -15.04 17.64 0.80
C LEU A 14 -16.32 16.87 1.16
N GLN A 15 -17.40 17.18 0.45
CA GLN A 15 -18.60 16.33 0.44
C GLN A 15 -18.35 15.08 -0.41
N ASP A 16 -19.14 14.03 -0.23
CA ASP A 16 -18.99 12.74 -0.95
C ASP A 16 -18.87 12.93 -2.46
N GLN A 17 -19.77 13.70 -3.07
CA GLN A 17 -19.75 13.98 -4.50
C GLN A 17 -18.49 14.77 -4.94
N GLU A 18 -17.96 15.64 -4.09
CA GLU A 18 -16.73 16.39 -4.37
C GLU A 18 -15.50 15.49 -4.27
N TYR A 19 -15.50 14.53 -3.34
CA TYR A 19 -14.47 13.51 -3.23
C TYR A 19 -14.49 12.58 -4.43
N GLU A 20 -15.65 12.11 -4.88
CA GLU A 20 -15.77 11.29 -6.09
C GLU A 20 -15.22 12.03 -7.33
N GLN A 21 -15.64 13.29 -7.53
CA GLN A 21 -15.12 14.12 -8.61
C GLN A 21 -13.59 14.31 -8.54
N LEU A 22 -13.04 14.37 -7.33
CA LEU A 22 -11.59 14.44 -7.13
C LEU A 22 -10.90 13.13 -7.52
N MET A 23 -11.44 11.99 -7.12
CA MET A 23 -10.88 10.68 -7.44
C MET A 23 -10.90 10.41 -8.95
N ASP A 24 -11.99 10.74 -9.63
CA ASP A 24 -12.09 10.63 -11.10
C ASP A 24 -11.05 11.50 -11.82
N TYR A 25 -10.84 12.73 -11.32
CA TYR A 25 -9.82 13.62 -11.84
C TYR A 25 -8.41 13.08 -11.62
N ILE A 26 -8.12 12.51 -10.44
CA ILE A 26 -6.82 11.91 -10.14
C ILE A 26 -6.55 10.71 -11.07
N ASP A 27 -7.55 9.85 -11.29
CA ASP A 27 -7.44 8.71 -12.19
C ASP A 27 -7.21 9.16 -13.64
N GLN A 28 -7.92 10.20 -14.11
CA GLN A 28 -7.68 10.80 -15.42
C GLN A 28 -6.25 11.38 -15.52
N LEU A 29 -5.83 12.14 -14.51
CA LEU A 29 -4.51 12.79 -14.49
C LEU A 29 -3.38 11.76 -14.56
N ARG A 30 -3.53 10.64 -13.85
CA ARG A 30 -2.58 9.51 -13.86
C ARG A 30 -2.42 8.92 -15.26
N GLN A 31 -3.51 8.83 -16.03
CA GLN A 31 -3.50 8.21 -17.37
C GLN A 31 -3.02 9.17 -18.47
N SER A 32 -3.43 10.44 -18.41
CA SER A 32 -3.21 11.39 -19.50
C SER A 32 -2.01 12.31 -19.32
N ALA A 33 -1.56 12.55 -18.08
CA ALA A 33 -0.49 13.50 -17.78
C ALA A 33 0.35 13.07 -16.56
N PRO A 34 1.22 12.04 -16.70
CA PRO A 34 1.99 11.47 -15.59
C PRO A 34 2.86 12.48 -14.82
N GLU A 35 3.45 13.47 -15.50
CA GLU A 35 4.25 14.52 -14.85
C GLU A 35 3.39 15.41 -13.95
N SER A 36 2.19 15.77 -14.43
CA SER A 36 1.24 16.56 -13.66
C SER A 36 0.68 15.75 -12.49
N TYR A 37 0.46 14.45 -12.67
CA TYR A 37 0.08 13.53 -11.59
C TYR A 37 1.17 13.45 -10.51
N ALA A 38 2.45 13.38 -10.89
CA ALA A 38 3.55 13.36 -9.93
C ALA A 38 3.60 14.65 -9.08
N LEU A 39 3.40 15.82 -9.71
CA LEU A 39 3.30 17.11 -9.00
C LEU A 39 2.07 17.15 -8.08
N PHE A 40 0.92 16.63 -8.56
CA PHE A 40 -0.29 16.54 -7.76
C PHE A 40 -0.08 15.69 -6.50
N CYS A 41 0.57 14.53 -6.64
CA CYS A 41 0.91 13.66 -5.51
C CYS A 41 1.81 14.38 -4.50
N GLN A 42 2.80 15.14 -4.98
CA GLN A 42 3.70 15.92 -4.11
C GLN A 42 2.95 17.00 -3.34
N GLN A 43 2.00 17.69 -3.98
CA GLN A 43 1.29 18.82 -3.38
C GLN A 43 0.15 18.38 -2.44
N TYR A 44 -0.63 17.37 -2.84
CA TYR A 44 -1.88 17.00 -2.16
C TYR A 44 -1.84 15.61 -1.51
N GLY A 45 -0.80 14.80 -1.74
CA GLY A 45 -0.73 13.41 -1.27
C GLY A 45 -0.81 13.29 0.26
N VAL A 46 -0.10 14.14 1.00
CA VAL A 46 -0.15 14.16 2.47
C VAL A 46 -1.54 14.55 2.97
N ILE A 47 -2.12 15.62 2.41
CA ILE A 47 -3.48 16.09 2.75
C ILE A 47 -4.51 14.97 2.51
N LEU A 48 -4.42 14.29 1.37
CA LEU A 48 -5.34 13.22 1.02
C LEU A 48 -5.20 11.99 1.92
N TYR A 49 -3.98 11.66 2.31
CA TYR A 49 -3.74 10.57 3.24
C TYR A 49 -4.25 10.90 4.65
N GLU A 50 -3.92 12.07 5.19
CA GLU A 50 -4.31 12.45 6.56
C GLU A 50 -5.81 12.73 6.69
N HIS A 51 -6.42 13.37 5.68
CA HIS A 51 -7.81 13.79 5.78
C HIS A 51 -8.81 12.76 5.27
N TYR A 52 -8.40 11.93 4.30
CA TYR A 52 -9.29 11.04 3.56
C TYR A 52 -8.77 9.59 3.52
N SER A 53 -7.73 9.25 4.28
CA SER A 53 -7.08 7.93 4.26
C SER A 53 -6.77 7.45 2.83
N THR A 54 -6.48 8.39 1.92
CA THR A 54 -6.32 8.12 0.49
C THR A 54 -4.84 8.16 0.14
N TYR A 55 -4.25 6.98 -0.04
CA TYR A 55 -2.86 6.85 -0.48
C TYR A 55 -2.75 7.05 -1.99
N LEU A 56 -1.87 7.96 -2.43
CA LEU A 56 -1.57 8.20 -3.84
C LEU A 56 -0.14 7.75 -4.17
N PRO A 57 0.05 6.69 -4.97
CA PRO A 57 1.39 6.27 -5.38
C PRO A 57 1.95 7.27 -6.39
N ARG A 58 3.08 7.91 -6.05
CA ARG A 58 3.79 8.82 -6.96
C ARG A 58 4.48 8.09 -8.12
N PHE A 59 4.93 6.86 -7.89
CA PHE A 59 5.68 6.05 -8.84
C PHE A 59 4.93 4.76 -9.19
N PRO A 60 5.19 4.15 -10.36
CA PRO A 60 4.59 2.87 -10.75
C PRO A 60 4.77 1.76 -9.71
N ALA A 61 5.97 1.70 -9.10
CA ALA A 61 6.27 0.86 -7.94
C ALA A 61 6.98 1.71 -6.87
N GLY A 62 6.76 1.41 -5.59
CA GLY A 62 7.32 2.16 -4.47
C GLY A 62 7.84 1.25 -3.35
N MET A 63 7.75 1.74 -2.11
CA MET A 63 8.19 1.00 -0.92
C MET A 63 7.51 -0.38 -0.80
N ASP A 64 6.21 -0.45 -1.09
CA ASP A 64 5.43 -1.68 -0.96
C ASP A 64 5.99 -2.81 -1.83
N GLU A 65 6.24 -2.53 -3.11
CA GLU A 65 6.85 -3.49 -4.03
C GLU A 65 8.33 -3.73 -3.79
N LEU A 66 9.06 -2.73 -3.28
CA LEU A 66 10.47 -2.91 -2.90
C LEU A 66 10.59 -3.93 -1.77
N ILE A 67 9.77 -3.80 -0.72
CA ILE A 67 9.75 -4.75 0.41
C ILE A 67 9.37 -6.15 -0.08
N GLU A 68 8.32 -6.30 -0.90
CA GLU A 68 8.00 -7.61 -1.48
C GLU A 68 9.17 -8.19 -2.28
N TYR A 69 9.78 -7.37 -3.16
CA TYR A 69 10.89 -7.80 -3.99
C TYR A 69 12.08 -8.29 -3.18
N LEU A 70 12.43 -7.58 -2.09
CA LEU A 70 13.52 -7.95 -1.20
C LEU A 70 13.22 -9.21 -0.40
N VAL A 71 11.96 -9.42 0.01
CA VAL A 71 11.54 -10.67 0.66
C VAL A 71 11.65 -11.86 -0.28
N ARG A 72 11.29 -11.69 -1.56
CA ARG A 72 11.44 -12.74 -2.58
C ARG A 72 12.90 -12.94 -3.00
N ASN A 73 13.72 -11.89 -2.95
CA ASN A 73 15.10 -11.89 -3.41
C ASN A 73 16.05 -11.35 -2.32
N PRO A 74 16.29 -12.10 -1.23
CA PRO A 74 17.13 -11.66 -0.12
C PRO A 74 18.52 -11.13 -0.52
N SER A 75 19.12 -11.73 -1.55
CA SER A 75 20.43 -11.33 -2.07
C SER A 75 20.45 -9.91 -2.64
N ALA A 76 19.31 -9.38 -3.08
CA ALA A 76 19.17 -8.02 -3.59
C ALA A 76 19.27 -6.95 -2.49
N GLY A 77 19.16 -7.31 -1.20
CA GLY A 77 19.34 -6.37 -0.09
C GLY A 77 20.71 -5.70 -0.11
N LYS A 78 21.78 -6.46 -0.42
CA LYS A 78 23.14 -5.91 -0.55
C LYS A 78 23.27 -4.95 -1.74
N ALA A 79 22.45 -5.12 -2.77
CA ALA A 79 22.47 -4.26 -3.94
C ALA A 79 22.00 -2.84 -3.63
N ILE A 80 21.19 -2.63 -2.58
CA ILE A 80 20.70 -1.29 -2.20
C ILE A 80 21.85 -0.34 -1.87
N GLY A 81 22.84 -0.80 -1.10
CA GLY A 81 24.01 0.00 -0.71
C GLY A 81 24.94 0.36 -1.87
N ALA A 82 24.79 -0.30 -3.03
CA ALA A 82 25.59 -0.07 -4.23
C ALA A 82 24.86 0.74 -5.31
N LEU A 83 23.68 1.30 -5.00
CA LEU A 83 22.97 2.17 -5.93
C LEU A 83 23.79 3.45 -6.22
N PRO A 84 23.80 3.95 -7.47
CA PRO A 84 22.97 3.52 -8.61
C PRO A 84 23.58 2.39 -9.45
N ALA A 85 24.83 1.96 -9.19
CA ALA A 85 25.53 0.99 -10.04
C ALA A 85 24.83 -0.39 -10.13
N SER A 86 24.05 -0.73 -9.11
CA SER A 86 23.29 -1.97 -8.99
C SER A 86 21.83 -1.88 -9.46
N LEU A 87 21.41 -0.78 -10.09
CA LEU A 87 20.01 -0.53 -10.44
C LEU A 87 19.38 -1.65 -11.30
N SER A 88 20.17 -2.27 -12.17
CA SER A 88 19.74 -3.37 -13.05
C SER A 88 19.30 -4.64 -12.30
N VAL A 89 19.67 -4.78 -11.02
CA VAL A 89 19.22 -5.89 -10.15
C VAL A 89 17.75 -5.74 -9.79
N PHE A 90 17.17 -4.53 -9.87
CA PHE A 90 15.80 -4.26 -9.48
C PHE A 90 14.86 -4.23 -10.69
N PRO A 91 13.57 -4.59 -10.52
CA PRO A 91 12.54 -4.43 -11.54
C PRO A 91 12.50 -3.00 -12.10
N PRO A 92 12.34 -2.80 -13.43
CA PRO A 92 12.30 -1.47 -14.04
C PRO A 92 11.26 -0.52 -13.43
N ALA A 93 10.12 -1.05 -12.99
CA ALA A 93 9.07 -0.25 -12.34
C ALA A 93 9.52 0.43 -11.04
N LEU A 94 10.51 -0.14 -10.35
CA LEU A 94 11.10 0.42 -9.12
C LEU A 94 12.19 1.46 -9.39
N HIS A 95 12.74 1.53 -10.60
CA HIS A 95 13.87 2.42 -10.91
C HIS A 95 13.59 3.90 -10.61
N PRO A 96 12.42 4.47 -11.00
CA PRO A 96 12.11 5.87 -10.69
C PRO A 96 12.05 6.14 -9.18
N TYR A 97 11.48 5.21 -8.41
CA TYR A 97 11.39 5.33 -6.96
C TYR A 97 12.76 5.23 -6.29
N LEU A 98 13.58 4.25 -6.66
CA LEU A 98 14.91 4.05 -6.10
C LEU A 98 15.83 5.24 -6.38
N MET A 99 15.81 5.76 -7.61
CA MET A 99 16.58 6.96 -7.95
C MET A 99 16.08 8.18 -7.20
N TYR A 100 14.77 8.35 -7.07
CA TYR A 100 14.20 9.43 -6.27
C TYR A 100 14.67 9.37 -4.82
N MET A 101 14.55 8.21 -4.17
CA MET A 101 14.98 8.01 -2.79
C MET A 101 16.48 8.20 -2.62
N LEU A 102 17.31 7.71 -3.54
CA LEU A 102 18.76 7.92 -3.49
C LEU A 102 19.15 9.41 -3.47
N HIS A 103 18.40 10.26 -4.17
CA HIS A 103 18.65 11.70 -4.22
C HIS A 103 18.05 12.49 -3.07
N HIS A 104 16.95 12.04 -2.47
CA HIS A 104 16.18 12.82 -1.49
C HIS A 104 16.28 12.28 -0.07
N ASP A 105 16.36 10.96 0.11
CA ASP A 105 16.43 10.30 1.41
C ASP A 105 17.15 8.94 1.29
N PRO A 106 18.48 8.94 1.11
CA PRO A 106 19.26 7.72 0.97
C PRO A 106 19.33 6.90 2.28
N LEU A 107 19.16 7.54 3.43
CA LEU A 107 19.19 6.87 4.73
C LEU A 107 17.99 5.94 4.89
N ALA A 108 16.79 6.36 4.45
CA ALA A 108 15.61 5.51 4.48
C ALA A 108 15.75 4.20 3.69
N LEU A 109 16.53 4.20 2.60
CA LEU A 109 16.85 2.96 1.86
C LEU A 109 17.82 2.06 2.61
N GLN A 110 18.74 2.63 3.39
CA GLN A 110 19.73 1.88 4.16
C GLN A 110 19.14 1.32 5.47
N SER A 111 18.10 1.96 6.01
CA SER A 111 17.42 1.55 7.25
C SER A 111 16.16 0.73 7.01
N LEU A 112 16.00 0.11 5.82
CA LEU A 112 14.84 -0.73 5.53
C LEU A 112 14.81 -1.93 6.49
N GLU A 113 13.77 -1.97 7.34
CA GLU A 113 13.44 -3.13 8.15
C GLU A 113 12.84 -4.21 7.24
N ILE A 114 13.70 -5.04 6.67
CA ILE A 114 13.26 -6.22 5.94
C ILE A 114 12.89 -7.30 6.99
N PRO A 115 11.70 -7.92 6.94
CA PRO A 115 11.29 -8.91 7.93
C PRO A 115 12.38 -9.94 8.24
N GLU A 116 12.71 -10.10 9.53
CA GLU A 116 13.77 -11.00 10.05
C GLU A 116 13.63 -12.47 9.62
N ALA A 117 12.46 -12.86 9.10
CA ALA A 117 12.21 -14.15 8.49
C ALA A 117 13.23 -14.53 7.39
N ILE A 118 13.91 -13.53 6.80
CA ILE A 118 14.97 -13.72 5.81
C ILE A 118 16.33 -14.03 6.44
N ALA A 119 16.58 -13.63 7.69
CA ALA A 119 17.91 -13.68 8.29
C ALA A 119 18.17 -14.96 9.12
N LEU A 120 17.13 -15.66 9.62
CA LEU A 120 17.33 -16.61 10.72
C LEU A 120 16.62 -17.96 10.64
N SER A 121 16.16 -18.45 9.48
CA SER A 121 15.68 -19.83 9.44
C SER A 121 16.10 -20.59 8.19
N GLY A 122 16.78 -21.71 8.41
CA GLY A 122 16.88 -22.82 7.45
C GLY A 122 15.52 -23.51 7.22
N ASN A 123 14.41 -22.78 7.39
CA ASN A 123 13.07 -23.21 7.04
C ASN A 123 12.62 -22.44 5.79
N SER A 124 12.14 -23.21 4.84
CA SER A 124 11.63 -22.92 3.50
C SER A 124 10.38 -22.02 3.45
N SER A 125 10.31 -20.97 4.27
CA SER A 125 9.22 -20.00 4.22
C SER A 125 9.48 -19.02 3.07
N SER A 126 8.76 -19.21 1.97
CA SER A 126 8.69 -18.24 0.87
C SER A 126 7.36 -17.49 0.92
N LEU A 127 7.31 -16.31 0.30
CA LEU A 127 6.02 -15.65 0.06
C LEU A 127 5.12 -16.54 -0.79
N PRO A 128 3.78 -16.40 -0.66
CA PRO A 128 2.89 -17.13 -1.54
C PRO A 128 3.18 -16.82 -3.01
N GLU A 129 2.87 -17.76 -3.89
CA GLU A 129 3.12 -17.59 -5.33
C GLU A 129 2.41 -16.36 -5.89
N PRO A 130 3.03 -15.62 -6.84
CA PRO A 130 2.36 -14.52 -7.52
C PRO A 130 1.04 -14.96 -8.17
N ARG A 131 0.01 -14.11 -8.06
CA ARG A 131 -1.28 -14.34 -8.69
C ARG A 131 -1.14 -14.36 -10.21
N LYS A 132 -1.93 -15.21 -10.87
CA LYS A 132 -2.01 -15.29 -12.34
C LYS A 132 -3.11 -14.42 -12.94
N GLN A 133 -4.06 -13.97 -12.11
CA GLN A 133 -5.23 -13.20 -12.51
C GLN A 133 -5.23 -11.85 -11.79
N PRO A 134 -5.94 -10.83 -12.32
CA PRO A 134 -6.17 -9.58 -11.58
C PRO A 134 -6.78 -9.85 -10.20
N VAL A 135 -6.46 -8.99 -9.24
CA VAL A 135 -7.08 -9.06 -7.91
C VAL A 135 -8.59 -8.86 -8.02
N VAL A 136 -9.35 -9.54 -7.19
CA VAL A 136 -10.79 -9.31 -7.07
C VAL A 136 -11.06 -8.44 -5.84
N CYS A 137 -11.70 -7.29 -6.01
CA CYS A 137 -12.13 -6.44 -4.90
C CYS A 137 -13.64 -6.54 -4.71
N LYS A 138 -14.09 -6.86 -3.49
CA LYS A 138 -15.50 -6.89 -3.10
C LYS A 138 -15.77 -5.88 -2.00
N PHE A 139 -16.64 -4.93 -2.29
CA PHE A 139 -17.07 -3.91 -1.34
C PHE A 139 -18.45 -4.25 -0.79
N GLU A 140 -18.71 -3.87 0.46
CA GLU A 140 -20.03 -3.97 1.09
C GLU A 140 -21.04 -3.16 0.25
N ASP A 141 -22.24 -3.71 0.04
CA ASP A 141 -23.27 -3.17 -0.87
C ASP A 141 -22.83 -2.92 -2.32
N ALA A 142 -21.70 -3.51 -2.75
CA ALA A 142 -21.08 -3.28 -4.06
C ALA A 142 -20.77 -1.79 -4.37
N ASN A 143 -20.68 -0.93 -3.35
CA ASN A 143 -20.36 0.48 -3.51
C ASN A 143 -18.88 0.74 -3.17
N ILE A 144 -18.08 0.97 -4.20
CA ILE A 144 -16.63 1.19 -4.12
C ILE A 144 -16.23 2.50 -3.43
N ASN A 145 -17.10 3.51 -3.47
CA ASN A 145 -16.84 4.84 -2.90
C ASN A 145 -17.58 5.10 -1.59
N LYS A 146 -18.36 4.12 -1.10
CA LYS A 146 -19.13 4.24 0.15
C LYS A 146 -18.27 4.68 1.32
N GLU A 147 -17.03 4.21 1.34
CA GLU A 147 -16.09 4.46 2.43
C GLU A 147 -14.86 5.17 1.90
N THR A 148 -14.77 6.47 2.22
CA THR A 148 -13.66 7.33 1.88
C THR A 148 -12.32 6.68 2.22
N GLY A 149 -11.44 6.59 1.22
CA GLY A 149 -10.11 5.99 1.32
C GLY A 149 -10.05 4.46 1.23
N LEU A 150 -11.16 3.73 1.41
CA LEU A 150 -11.12 2.26 1.41
C LEU A 150 -10.72 1.69 0.05
N ARG A 151 -11.23 2.25 -1.05
CA ARG A 151 -10.81 1.90 -2.41
C ARG A 151 -9.29 2.08 -2.57
N ALA A 152 -8.76 3.23 -2.21
CA ALA A 152 -7.33 3.51 -2.32
C ALA A 152 -6.47 2.56 -1.46
N HIS A 153 -6.98 2.17 -0.29
CA HIS A 153 -6.34 1.16 0.56
C HIS A 153 -6.34 -0.23 -0.10
N PHE A 154 -7.44 -0.63 -0.72
CA PHE A 154 -7.51 -1.89 -1.49
C PHE A 154 -6.63 -1.84 -2.73
N ASP A 155 -6.58 -0.72 -3.44
CA ASP A 155 -5.69 -0.52 -4.59
C ASP A 155 -4.23 -0.66 -4.14
N ARG A 156 -3.85 -0.11 -2.97
CA ARG A 156 -2.51 -0.32 -2.39
C ARG A 156 -2.24 -1.79 -2.07
N LEU A 157 -3.15 -2.47 -1.37
CA LEU A 157 -3.03 -3.89 -1.05
C LEU A 157 -2.96 -4.78 -2.31
N SER A 158 -3.61 -4.39 -3.40
CA SER A 158 -3.59 -5.13 -4.65
C SER A 158 -2.22 -5.18 -5.32
N ARG A 159 -1.29 -4.30 -4.93
CA ARG A 159 0.06 -4.24 -5.48
C ARG A 159 0.88 -5.47 -5.06
N PHE A 160 0.58 -6.07 -3.91
CA PHE A 160 1.23 -7.30 -3.48
C PHE A 160 0.84 -8.47 -4.38
N THR A 161 1.82 -9.09 -5.03
CA THR A 161 1.54 -10.06 -6.11
C THR A 161 0.81 -11.31 -5.61
N PHE A 162 0.97 -11.65 -4.34
CA PHE A 162 0.35 -12.81 -3.70
C PHE A 162 -1.07 -12.58 -3.17
N VAL A 163 -1.63 -11.36 -3.31
CA VAL A 163 -3.02 -11.06 -2.92
C VAL A 163 -3.97 -11.42 -4.06
N SER A 164 -4.86 -12.38 -3.84
CA SER A 164 -5.82 -12.87 -4.83
C SER A 164 -7.18 -12.16 -4.78
N ARG A 165 -7.65 -11.82 -3.58
CA ARG A 165 -8.92 -11.13 -3.37
C ARG A 165 -8.91 -10.26 -2.12
N LEU A 166 -9.60 -9.13 -2.17
CA LEU A 166 -9.86 -8.23 -1.06
C LEU A 166 -11.37 -8.12 -0.85
N GLN A 167 -11.83 -8.21 0.40
CA GLN A 167 -13.25 -8.15 0.70
C GLN A 167 -13.53 -7.39 1.99
N SER A 168 -14.26 -6.27 1.91
CA SER A 168 -14.80 -5.62 3.11
C SER A 168 -15.96 -6.43 3.66
N TYR A 169 -16.09 -6.50 4.98
CA TYR A 169 -17.08 -7.36 5.64
C TYR A 169 -18.09 -6.61 6.50
N ARG A 170 -17.63 -5.87 7.51
CA ARG A 170 -18.53 -5.13 8.41
C ARG A 170 -17.87 -3.92 9.04
N TYR A 171 -18.71 -3.00 9.49
CA TYR A 171 -18.35 -1.93 10.42
C TYR A 171 -18.05 -2.46 11.82
N LEU A 172 -16.97 -1.96 12.43
CA LEU A 172 -16.72 -2.15 13.86
C LEU A 172 -17.57 -1.14 14.64
N THR A 173 -18.60 -1.65 15.33
CA THR A 173 -19.72 -0.84 15.84
C THR A 173 -19.51 -0.16 17.20
N ARG A 174 -18.41 -0.44 17.92
CA ARG A 174 -18.25 0.06 19.31
C ARG A 174 -17.03 0.92 19.55
N HIS A 175 -15.90 0.64 18.89
CA HIS A 175 -14.69 1.46 19.01
C HIS A 175 -13.93 1.46 17.69
N LYS A 176 -13.41 2.63 17.30
CA LYS A 176 -12.37 2.69 16.27
C LYS A 176 -11.15 1.93 16.75
N ALA A 177 -10.51 1.20 15.86
CA ALA A 177 -9.22 0.62 16.16
C ALA A 177 -8.20 1.74 16.42
N ALA A 178 -7.40 1.59 17.46
CA ALA A 178 -6.33 2.54 17.77
C ALA A 178 -5.27 2.56 16.65
N HIS A 179 -5.03 1.39 16.03
CA HIS A 179 -4.09 1.22 14.93
C HIS A 179 -4.66 0.26 13.91
N ASP A 180 -4.43 0.56 12.64
CA ASP A 180 -4.62 -0.39 11.56
C ASP A 180 -3.54 -1.47 11.67
N ARG A 181 -3.96 -2.73 11.60
CA ARG A 181 -3.08 -3.89 11.62
C ARG A 181 -3.67 -5.00 10.75
N ILE A 182 -2.79 -5.86 10.26
CA ILE A 182 -3.15 -7.09 9.56
C ILE A 182 -2.70 -8.27 10.40
N GLU A 183 -3.57 -9.26 10.55
CA GLU A 183 -3.34 -10.46 11.35
C GLU A 183 -3.65 -11.70 10.52
N VAL A 184 -2.94 -12.80 10.79
CA VAL A 184 -3.21 -14.09 10.15
C VAL A 184 -4.52 -14.66 10.70
N VAL A 185 -5.44 -15.03 9.82
CA VAL A 185 -6.69 -15.72 10.17
C VAL A 185 -6.52 -17.22 9.98
N ASN A 186 -5.98 -17.63 8.82
CA ASN A 186 -5.63 -19.01 8.50
C ASN A 186 -4.59 -19.03 7.35
N GLY A 187 -4.27 -20.21 6.81
CA GLY A 187 -3.27 -20.37 5.76
C GLY A 187 -3.58 -19.69 4.43
N GLN A 188 -4.84 -19.34 4.16
CA GLN A 188 -5.27 -18.69 2.91
C GLN A 188 -5.73 -17.24 3.12
N CYS A 189 -5.84 -16.78 4.37
CA CYS A 189 -6.57 -15.56 4.68
C CYS A 189 -5.91 -14.76 5.80
N LEU A 190 -5.81 -13.45 5.57
CA LEU A 190 -5.44 -12.45 6.56
C LEU A 190 -6.66 -11.56 6.84
N GLY A 191 -6.76 -11.07 8.08
CA GLY A 191 -7.76 -10.10 8.51
C GLY A 191 -7.11 -8.75 8.71
N GLY A 192 -7.73 -7.69 8.18
CA GLY A 192 -7.24 -6.33 8.32
C GLY A 192 -8.32 -5.40 8.87
N ILE A 193 -7.86 -4.33 9.52
CA ILE A 193 -8.71 -3.20 9.90
C ILE A 193 -8.26 -1.97 9.11
N PHE A 194 -9.22 -1.28 8.51
CA PHE A 194 -9.02 0.02 7.86
C PHE A 194 -9.77 1.06 8.66
N THR A 195 -9.09 2.12 9.07
CA THR A 195 -9.68 3.20 9.86
C THR A 195 -9.61 4.53 9.11
N ASN A 196 -10.75 5.20 9.03
CA ASN A 196 -10.83 6.58 8.54
C ASN A 196 -11.33 7.53 9.66
N LYS A 197 -11.60 8.79 9.29
CA LYS A 197 -12.08 9.81 10.23
C LYS A 197 -13.42 9.51 10.87
N GLU A 198 -14.21 8.57 10.37
CA GLU A 198 -15.55 8.28 10.87
C GLU A 198 -15.63 6.94 11.58
N LYS A 199 -15.01 5.89 11.01
CA LYS A 199 -15.24 4.51 11.43
C LYS A 199 -14.04 3.60 11.12
N SER A 200 -14.08 2.40 11.69
CA SER A 200 -13.18 1.30 11.34
C SER A 200 -13.96 0.19 10.65
N ILE A 201 -13.38 -0.35 9.58
CA ILE A 201 -13.97 -1.36 8.71
C ILE A 201 -13.09 -2.59 8.75
N TYR A 202 -13.70 -3.75 9.00
CA TYR A 202 -13.01 -5.02 8.94
C TYR A 202 -13.04 -5.57 7.51
N TYR A 203 -11.91 -6.08 7.03
CA TYR A 203 -11.79 -6.68 5.72
C TYR A 203 -10.90 -7.92 5.74
N TYR A 204 -11.04 -8.76 4.72
CA TYR A 204 -10.20 -9.93 4.48
C TYR A 204 -9.29 -9.73 3.28
N ILE A 205 -8.08 -10.28 3.40
CA ILE A 205 -7.09 -10.40 2.34
C ILE A 205 -6.93 -11.90 2.07
N PHE A 206 -7.34 -12.35 0.89
CA PHE A 206 -7.15 -13.72 0.46
C PHE A 206 -5.82 -13.84 -0.27
N LEU A 207 -5.08 -14.88 0.06
CA LEU A 207 -3.80 -15.22 -0.54
C LEU A 207 -4.00 -16.18 -1.72
N THR A 208 -2.96 -16.37 -2.50
CA THR A 208 -2.94 -17.28 -3.65
C THR A 208 -2.81 -18.75 -3.26
N GLU A 209 -2.32 -19.04 -2.06
CA GLU A 209 -2.08 -20.38 -1.54
C GLU A 209 -2.65 -20.52 -0.14
N ASP A 210 -3.05 -21.74 0.23
CA ASP A 210 -3.42 -22.11 1.60
C ASP A 210 -2.21 -22.75 2.29
N ASN A 211 -1.39 -21.91 2.93
CA ASN A 211 -0.22 -22.34 3.69
C ASN A 211 0.04 -21.35 4.84
N LEU A 212 0.01 -21.85 6.08
CA LEU A 212 0.11 -21.03 7.28
C LEU A 212 1.45 -20.29 7.40
N ASP A 213 2.57 -20.94 7.11
CA ASP A 213 3.90 -20.32 7.19
C ASP A 213 4.03 -19.20 6.16
N LYS A 214 3.58 -19.44 4.92
CA LYS A 214 3.55 -18.40 3.88
C LYS A 214 2.59 -17.26 4.23
N ALA A 215 1.46 -17.55 4.89
CA ALA A 215 0.52 -16.54 5.36
C ALA A 215 1.14 -15.66 6.45
N HIS A 216 1.90 -16.23 7.39
CA HIS A 216 2.66 -15.45 8.38
C HIS A 216 3.68 -14.53 7.72
N LEU A 217 4.45 -15.02 6.75
CA LEU A 217 5.42 -14.19 6.03
C LEU A 217 4.75 -13.10 5.20
N ALA A 218 3.64 -13.41 4.52
CA ALA A 218 2.83 -12.43 3.81
C ALA A 218 2.30 -11.34 4.76
N CYS A 219 1.77 -11.73 5.91
CA CYS A 219 1.28 -10.82 6.94
C CYS A 219 2.37 -9.89 7.45
N GLN A 220 3.55 -10.42 7.76
CA GLN A 220 4.71 -9.61 8.18
C GLN A 220 5.14 -8.65 7.07
N THR A 221 5.26 -9.14 5.84
CA THR A 221 5.64 -8.35 4.65
C THR A 221 4.72 -7.16 4.44
N ILE A 222 3.39 -7.39 4.46
CA ILE A 222 2.42 -6.32 4.29
C ILE A 222 2.50 -5.32 5.46
N ASN A 223 2.57 -5.79 6.71
CA ASN A 223 2.65 -4.88 7.86
C ASN A 223 3.94 -4.03 7.84
N SER A 224 5.09 -4.60 7.47
CA SER A 224 6.35 -3.86 7.33
C SER A 224 6.24 -2.78 6.25
N ALA A 225 5.70 -3.13 5.08
CA ALA A 225 5.50 -2.18 3.98
C ALA A 225 4.49 -1.06 4.31
N LEU A 226 3.39 -1.39 4.97
CA LEU A 226 2.28 -0.45 5.20
C LEU A 226 2.43 0.37 6.48
N TYR A 227 3.01 -0.22 7.52
CA TYR A 227 2.98 0.30 8.89
C TYR A 227 4.35 0.31 9.59
N GLY A 228 5.41 -0.25 8.99
CA GLY A 228 6.75 -0.35 9.60
C GLY A 228 7.34 1.00 10.02
N SER A 229 7.11 2.05 9.23
CA SER A 229 7.64 3.40 9.49
C SER A 229 6.85 4.21 10.54
N ARG A 230 5.81 3.65 11.17
CA ARG A 230 5.00 4.38 12.18
C ARG A 230 5.58 4.34 13.60
N LYS A 231 6.75 3.73 13.82
CA LYS A 231 7.48 3.82 15.10
C LYS A 231 8.45 5.00 15.07
N GLY A 232 7.94 6.23 15.17
CA GLY A 232 8.80 7.41 15.29
C GLY A 232 8.22 8.66 14.65
N SER A 233 7.22 9.24 15.30
CA SER A 233 6.94 10.68 15.26
C SER A 233 6.81 11.15 16.69
#